data_AF-A0A2Z5EN84-F1
#
_entry.id   AF-A0A2Z5EN84-F1
#
_cell.length_a   1.000
_cell.length_b   1.000
_cell.length_c   1.000
_cell.angle_alpha   90.00
_cell.angle_beta   90.00
_cell.angle_gamma   90.00
#
_symmetry.space_group_name_H-M   'P 1'
#
loop_
_entity.id
_entity.type
_entity.pdbx_description
1 polymer ?
#
loop_
_entity_poly.entity_id
_entity_poly.type
_entity_poly.pdbx_seq_one_letter_code
_entity_poly.pdbx_strand_id
1 'polypeptide(L)'
;EAMAKKLGTTLIHFIPRANVVQHAELRRMTVIEYAPDSPQAQEYRDLALKIHENAGNGTIPTPITMDELEDMLMEHGIMEPIDEAIVGKTADSAVAA
;
A
#
# COMPACT_ATOMS: atom_id res chain seq x y z
N GLU A 1 -3.88 4.21 -6.86
CA GLU A 1 -5.35 4.36 -6.65
C GLU A 1 -6.20 3.31 -7.35
N ALA A 2 -5.72 2.66 -8.42
CA ALA A 2 -6.51 1.68 -9.18
C ALA A 2 -7.09 0.53 -8.34
N MET A 3 -6.32 0.03 -7.37
CA MET A 3 -6.77 -1.05 -6.47
C MET A 3 -7.95 -0.64 -5.59
N ALA A 4 -7.88 0.55 -4.98
CA ALA A 4 -8.96 1.05 -4.14
C ALA A 4 -10.25 1.18 -4.96
N LYS A 5 -10.13 1.74 -6.19
CA LYS A 5 -11.26 1.90 -7.10
C LYS A 5 -11.90 0.57 -7.50
N LYS A 6 -11.12 -0.48 -7.82
CA LYS A 6 -11.66 -1.83 -8.13
C LYS A 6 -12.38 -2.46 -6.94
N LEU A 7 -11.84 -2.28 -5.73
CA LEU A 7 -12.45 -2.77 -4.49
C LEU A 7 -13.70 -1.97 -4.08
N GLY A 8 -14.04 -0.89 -4.80
CA GLY A 8 -15.13 0.02 -4.44
C GLY A 8 -14.84 0.87 -3.21
N THR A 9 -13.56 1.06 -2.88
CA THR A 9 -13.09 1.85 -1.73
C THR A 9 -12.21 3.02 -2.18
N THR A 10 -11.82 3.87 -1.25
CA THR A 10 -10.98 5.04 -1.52
C THR A 10 -9.67 4.91 -0.77
N LEU A 11 -8.56 5.26 -1.43
CA LEU A 11 -7.28 5.42 -0.76
C LEU A 11 -7.32 6.74 0.03
N ILE A 12 -7.64 6.65 1.32
CA ILE A 12 -7.91 7.82 2.17
C ILE A 12 -6.70 8.74 2.35
N HIS A 13 -5.49 8.18 2.40
CA HIS A 13 -4.27 8.93 2.62
C HIS A 13 -3.05 8.10 2.24
N PHE A 14 -2.01 8.75 1.72
CA PHE A 14 -0.73 8.13 1.40
C PHE A 14 0.31 8.56 2.43
N ILE A 15 0.88 7.60 3.16
CA ILE A 15 1.86 7.88 4.21
C ILE A 15 3.27 7.77 3.60
N PRO A 16 4.06 8.85 3.52
CA PRO A 16 5.42 8.79 3.00
C PRO A 16 6.34 8.02 3.96
N ARG A 17 7.41 7.45 3.41
CA ARG A 17 8.48 6.82 4.21
C ARG A 17 9.39 7.90 4.78
N ALA A 18 9.52 7.95 6.10
CA ALA A 18 10.41 8.88 6.79
C ALA A 18 11.20 8.20 7.91
N ASN A 19 12.49 8.52 8.00
CA ASN A 19 13.39 7.96 9.03
C ASN A 19 13.02 8.39 10.45
N VAL A 20 12.25 9.47 10.61
CA VAL A 20 11.75 9.92 11.94
C VAL A 20 10.89 8.85 12.61
N VAL A 21 10.21 8.00 11.84
CA VAL A 21 9.40 6.88 12.35
C VAL A 21 10.28 5.92 13.14
N GLN A 22 11.41 5.50 12.57
CA GLN A 22 12.36 4.59 13.22
C GLN A 22 12.94 5.19 14.51
N HIS A 23 13.21 6.51 14.53
CA HIS A 23 13.73 7.19 15.72
C HIS A 23 12.69 7.29 16.85
N ALA A 24 11.41 7.43 16.50
CA ALA A 24 10.31 7.41 17.45
C ALA A 24 10.08 5.98 17.99
N GLU A 25 10.09 4.97 17.10
CA GLU A 25 9.92 3.55 17.45
C GLU A 25 11.00 3.03 18.40
N LEU A 26 12.27 3.41 18.18
CA LEU A 26 13.39 3.06 19.07
C LEU A 26 13.16 3.54 20.51
N ARG A 27 12.42 4.65 20.69
CA ARG A 27 12.09 5.23 21.99
C ARG A 27 10.73 4.76 22.52
N ARG A 28 10.07 3.83 21.84
CA ARG A 28 8.73 3.33 22.17
C ARG A 28 7.69 4.45 22.27
N MET A 29 7.82 5.48 21.46
CA MET A 29 6.90 6.62 21.39
C MET A 29 6.33 6.75 19.97
N THR A 30 5.17 7.39 19.85
CA THR A 30 4.61 7.72 18.54
C THR A 30 5.37 8.91 17.92
N VAL A 31 5.31 9.06 16.59
CA VAL A 31 5.92 10.22 15.91
C VAL A 31 5.28 11.54 16.36
N ILE A 32 4.00 11.52 16.69
CA ILE A 32 3.25 12.69 17.19
C ILE A 32 3.81 13.15 18.55
N GLU A 33 4.15 12.23 19.44
CA GLU A 33 4.72 12.54 20.76
C GLU A 33 6.21 12.90 20.68
N TYR A 34 6.97 12.17 19.86
CA TYR A 34 8.41 12.35 19.74
C TYR A 34 8.80 13.63 18.99
N ALA A 35 8.10 13.92 17.89
CA ALA A 35 8.39 15.05 17.02
C ALA A 35 7.08 15.67 16.49
N PRO A 36 6.35 16.43 17.33
CA PRO A 36 5.03 16.95 17.00
C PRO A 36 5.02 17.89 15.78
N ASP A 37 6.13 18.60 15.56
CA ASP A 37 6.31 19.56 14.45
C ASP A 37 6.92 18.91 13.20
N SER A 38 7.12 17.58 13.20
CA SER A 38 7.66 16.89 12.04
C SER A 38 6.64 16.81 10.90
N PRO A 39 7.07 16.83 9.63
CA PRO A 39 6.18 16.64 8.49
C PRO A 39 5.39 15.34 8.59
N GLN A 40 6.03 14.26 9.06
CA GLN A 40 5.38 12.97 9.26
C GLN A 40 4.28 13.02 10.33
N ALA A 41 4.47 13.78 11.41
CA ALA A 41 3.41 13.97 12.40
C ALA A 41 2.19 14.70 11.80
N GLN A 42 2.41 15.65 10.89
CA GLN A 42 1.33 16.32 10.19
C GLN A 42 0.58 15.36 9.25
N GLU A 43 1.27 14.49 8.50
CA GLU A 43 0.63 13.46 7.67
C GLU A 43 -0.29 12.55 8.51
N TYR A 44 0.13 12.15 9.72
CA TYR A 44 -0.73 11.38 10.62
C TYR A 44 -1.94 12.17 11.12
N ARG A 45 -1.81 13.47 11.39
CA ARG A 45 -2.94 14.34 11.77
C ARG A 45 -3.93 14.49 10.62
N ASP A 46 -3.41 14.69 9.41
CA ASP A 46 -4.23 14.83 8.21
C ASP A 46 -4.94 13.53 7.88
N LEU A 47 -4.28 12.38 8.03
CA LEU A 47 -4.91 11.06 7.96
C LEU A 47 -6.03 10.91 9.01
N ALA A 48 -5.78 11.29 10.27
CA ALA A 48 -6.78 11.21 11.32
C ALA A 48 -8.00 12.09 11.03
N LEU A 49 -7.80 13.29 10.50
CA LEU A 49 -8.89 14.18 10.07
C LEU A 49 -9.69 13.55 8.93
N LYS A 50 -9.03 13.03 7.89
CA LYS A 50 -9.70 12.37 6.76
C LYS A 50 -10.51 11.14 7.20
N ILE A 51 -10.01 10.36 8.17
CA ILE A 51 -10.76 9.25 8.76
C ILE A 51 -12.01 9.75 9.50
N HIS A 52 -11.86 10.82 10.29
CA HIS A 52 -12.98 11.41 11.03
C HIS A 52 -14.06 11.95 10.08
N GLU A 53 -13.65 12.67 9.03
CA GLU A 53 -14.54 13.21 8.00
C GLU A 53 -15.18 12.14 7.11
N ASN A 54 -14.55 10.97 6.97
CA ASN A 54 -15.14 9.85 6.23
C ASN A 54 -16.45 9.35 6.86
N ALA A 55 -16.73 9.69 8.13
CA ALA A 55 -18.04 9.68 8.79
C ALA A 55 -18.90 8.41 8.57
N GLY A 56 -18.28 7.24 8.42
CA GLY A 56 -18.98 5.98 8.22
C GLY A 56 -19.44 5.68 6.79
N ASN A 57 -18.86 6.32 5.76
CA ASN A 57 -18.98 5.92 4.36
C ASN A 57 -18.26 4.58 4.06
N GLY A 58 -18.55 3.55 4.86
CA GLY A 58 -18.09 2.20 4.62
C GLY A 58 -18.83 1.62 3.42
N THR A 59 -18.10 1.30 2.36
CA THR A 59 -18.61 0.52 1.23
C THR A 59 -18.40 -0.97 1.50
N ILE A 60 -19.26 -1.82 0.94
CA ILE A 60 -19.04 -3.28 0.95
C ILE A 60 -18.01 -3.57 -0.13
N PRO A 61 -16.80 -4.05 0.22
CA PRO A 61 -15.76 -4.29 -0.78
C PRO A 61 -16.15 -5.45 -1.70
N THR A 62 -15.82 -5.33 -2.98
CA THR A 62 -15.99 -6.42 -3.96
C THR A 62 -14.65 -7.12 -4.14
N PRO A 63 -14.51 -8.39 -3.73
CA PRO A 63 -13.27 -9.14 -3.94
C PRO A 63 -12.95 -9.23 -5.43
N ILE A 64 -11.67 -9.04 -5.76
CA ILE A 64 -11.14 -9.24 -7.12
C ILE A 64 -10.52 -10.64 -7.24
N THR A 65 -10.42 -11.16 -8.45
CA THR A 65 -9.74 -12.44 -8.71
C THR A 65 -8.21 -12.27 -8.69
N MET A 66 -7.47 -13.40 -8.66
CA MET A 66 -6.01 -13.38 -8.72
C MET A 66 -5.51 -12.82 -10.06
N ASP A 67 -6.13 -13.24 -11.17
CA ASP A 67 -5.79 -12.76 -12.51
C ASP A 67 -5.94 -11.21 -12.60
N GLU A 68 -7.03 -10.67 -12.06
CA GLU A 68 -7.27 -9.21 -12.03
C GLU A 68 -6.28 -8.43 -11.17
N LEU A 69 -5.70 -9.09 -10.16
CA LEU A 69 -4.64 -8.52 -9.30
C LEU A 69 -3.31 -8.52 -10.04
N GLU A 70 -2.96 -9.62 -10.73
CA GLU A 70 -1.73 -9.77 -11.50
C GLU A 70 -1.68 -8.77 -12.66
N ASP A 71 -2.76 -8.64 -13.42
CA ASP A 71 -2.90 -7.65 -14.50
C ASP A 71 -2.64 -6.22 -14.00
N MET A 72 -3.19 -5.87 -12.83
CA MET A 72 -2.98 -4.55 -12.24
C MET A 72 -1.55 -4.30 -11.77
N LEU A 73 -0.89 -5.34 -11.24
CA LEU A 73 0.50 -5.24 -10.79
C LEU A 73 1.46 -5.11 -11.98
N MET A 74 1.13 -5.73 -13.11
CA MET A 74 1.83 -5.54 -14.39
C MET A 74 1.56 -4.13 -14.96
N GLU A 75 0.31 -3.66 -14.99
CA GLU A 75 -0.06 -2.32 -15.50
C GLU A 75 0.62 -1.18 -14.72
N HIS A 76 0.75 -1.34 -13.40
CA HIS A 76 1.42 -0.36 -12.54
C HIS A 76 2.95 -0.54 -12.43
N GLY A 77 3.53 -1.48 -13.18
CA GLY A 77 4.99 -1.69 -13.26
C GLY A 77 5.63 -2.14 -11.95
N ILE A 78 4.86 -2.78 -11.07
CA ILE A 78 5.35 -3.31 -9.78
C ILE A 78 5.97 -4.71 -9.96
N MET A 79 5.52 -5.46 -10.97
CA MET A 79 6.15 -6.69 -11.44
C MET A 79 6.66 -6.51 -12.86
N GLU A 80 7.85 -7.04 -13.15
CA GLU A 80 8.25 -7.28 -14.54
C GLU A 80 7.24 -8.26 -15.16
N PRO A 81 6.83 -8.08 -16.42
CA PRO A 81 5.91 -9.00 -17.07
C PRO A 81 6.52 -10.39 -17.02
N ILE A 82 5.86 -11.30 -16.28
CA ILE A 82 6.28 -12.69 -16.22
C ILE A 82 5.94 -13.28 -17.57
N ASP A 83 6.97 -13.71 -18.30
CA ASP A 83 6.79 -14.42 -19.55
C ASP A 83 5.91 -15.65 -19.28
N GLU A 84 4.72 -15.70 -19.88
CA GLU A 84 3.71 -16.76 -19.66
C GLU A 84 4.31 -18.17 -19.92
N ALA A 85 5.40 -18.25 -20.66
CA ALA A 85 6.19 -19.46 -20.87
C ALA A 85 6.91 -20.01 -19.62
N ILE A 86 6.97 -19.26 -18.52
CA ILE A 86 7.64 -19.61 -17.25
C ILE A 86 6.61 -20.06 -16.19
N VAL A 87 5.31 -19.81 -16.41
CA VAL A 87 4.25 -20.19 -15.48
C VAL A 87 4.22 -21.72 -15.30
N GLY A 88 4.36 -22.18 -14.06
CA GLY A 88 4.40 -23.61 -13.70
C GLY A 88 5.78 -24.27 -13.81
N LYS A 89 6.85 -23.54 -14.15
CA LYS A 89 8.22 -24.05 -14.14
C LYS A 89 8.89 -23.83 -12.80
N THR A 90 9.52 -24.88 -12.25
CA THR A 90 10.34 -24.78 -11.04
C THR A 90 11.62 -24.00 -11.33
N ALA A 91 12.19 -23.33 -10.32
CA ALA A 91 13.42 -22.54 -10.46
C ALA A 91 14.57 -23.31 -11.15
N ASP A 92 14.66 -24.62 -10.92
CA ASP A 92 15.68 -25.47 -11.56
C ASP A 92 15.46 -25.70 -13.07
N SER A 93 14.23 -25.56 -13.56
CA SER A 93 13.88 -25.77 -14.98
C SER A 93 13.97 -24.50 -15.84
N ALA A 94 14.10 -23.33 -15.21
CA ALA A 94 14.23 -22.05 -15.91
C ALA A 94 15.68 -21.66 -16.23
N VAL A 95 16.68 -22.29 -15.59
CA VAL A 95 18.11 -21.97 -15.74
C VAL A 95 18.81 -22.85 -16.80
N ALA A 96 18.08 -23.80 -17.41
CA ALA A 96 18.63 -24.81 -18.31
C ALA A 96 18.28 -24.62 -19.80
N ALA A 97 17.75 -23.46 -20.20
CA ALA A 97 17.44 -23.14 -21.60
C ALA A 97 18.24 -21.94 -22.10
#